data_AF-A0A9Q1HIX0-F1
#
_entry.id   AF-A0A9Q1HIX0-F1
#
_cell.length_a   1.000
_cell.length_b   1.000
_cell.length_c   1.000
_cell.angle_alpha   90.00
_cell.angle_beta   90.00
_cell.angle_gamma   90.00
#
_symmetry.space_group_name_H-M   'P 1'
#
loop_
_entity.id
_entity.type
_entity.pdbx_description
1 polymer ?
#
loop_
_entity_poly.entity_id
_entity_poly.type
_entity_poly.pdbx_seq_one_letter_code
_entity_poly.pdbx_strand_id
1 'polypeptide(L)'
;MIPEELLLNVPRLRILWLHGNMIRYLPAKLFEKTIRLEEIQLYENRLEEIPEELLQNVPLLKLIYLDENRIKRIPEDLFRNVSQLEVISFNRNMIDHVPAKLFEKTTLLEELYLQFNQLLDLPEEMLKTVSNLQNIELSNNEIEQLPLKLFSFNNKSHDLTELFLQRNRITYLQSGLFLGLPNLTILCLFDNQIKLIESTVFSTTSVKIYLFGNKMENFTYDSFKNKLMASEIHLYRNNITAISGNATRKVPSRLYINCDQLQEVHGINVQMNCVGPEFAPKISLSSEDDTEEYIASILRLEGFACTLNNVTKYYSCVLCPQGTYSNGLNKCIPCPKGGFYQDEIGSYSNVSGQLICEKCANGTYVNETGGTSQKDCIICPDGTNTSIHAGFRACFCNNGFA
;
A
#
# COMPACT_ATOMS: atom_id res chain seq x y z
N MET A 1 23.87 -8.71 -23.22
CA MET A 1 23.39 -7.82 -24.29
C MET A 1 22.69 -8.72 -25.29
N ILE A 2 21.50 -8.34 -25.75
CA ILE A 2 20.77 -9.09 -26.78
C ILE A 2 21.20 -8.56 -28.16
N PRO A 3 21.55 -9.43 -29.13
CA PRO A 3 21.82 -8.99 -30.50
C PRO A 3 20.53 -8.52 -31.18
N GLU A 4 20.62 -7.48 -32.01
CA GLU A 4 19.46 -6.90 -32.72
C GLU A 4 18.78 -7.93 -33.64
N GLU A 5 19.56 -8.85 -34.20
CA GLU A 5 19.09 -9.83 -35.17
C GLU A 5 18.33 -11.01 -34.54
N LEU A 6 18.27 -11.10 -33.19
CA LEU A 6 17.77 -12.27 -32.47
C LEU A 6 16.39 -12.73 -32.96
N LEU A 7 15.52 -11.78 -33.30
CA LEU A 7 14.10 -12.04 -33.60
C LEU A 7 13.73 -11.86 -35.09
N LEU A 8 14.71 -11.64 -35.98
CA LEU A 8 14.44 -11.35 -37.40
C LEU A 8 13.65 -12.46 -38.12
N ASN A 9 13.87 -13.72 -37.76
CA ASN A 9 13.29 -14.88 -38.45
C ASN A 9 12.08 -15.50 -37.74
N VAL A 10 11.50 -14.82 -36.75
CA VAL A 10 10.32 -15.30 -35.99
C VAL A 10 9.11 -14.35 -36.07
N PRO A 11 8.64 -13.96 -37.27
CA PRO A 11 7.60 -12.94 -37.42
C PRO A 11 6.20 -13.35 -36.92
N ARG A 12 6.03 -14.61 -36.49
CA ARG A 12 4.80 -15.14 -35.90
C ARG A 12 4.85 -15.23 -34.37
N LEU A 13 5.95 -14.79 -33.75
CA LEU A 13 6.09 -14.78 -32.29
C LEU A 13 4.98 -13.93 -31.67
N ARG A 14 4.30 -14.50 -30.67
CA ARG A 14 3.22 -13.84 -29.91
C ARG A 14 3.62 -13.52 -28.48
N ILE A 15 4.40 -14.39 -27.86
CA ILE A 15 4.82 -14.27 -26.46
C ILE A 15 6.34 -14.40 -26.43
N LEU A 16 7.01 -13.47 -25.75
CA LEU A 16 8.45 -13.49 -25.56
C LEU A 16 8.81 -13.40 -24.08
N TRP A 17 9.51 -14.42 -23.59
CA TRP A 17 10.03 -14.47 -22.22
C TRP A 17 11.54 -14.26 -22.21
N LEU A 18 11.97 -13.15 -21.60
CA LEU A 18 13.37 -12.78 -21.39
C LEU A 18 13.64 -12.42 -19.92
N HIS A 19 12.68 -12.68 -19.02
CA HIS A 19 12.79 -12.36 -17.61
C HIS A 19 13.88 -13.18 -16.89
N GLY A 20 14.29 -12.76 -15.69
CA GLY A 20 15.24 -13.51 -14.84
C GLY A 20 16.65 -13.62 -15.42
N ASN A 21 17.06 -12.64 -16.23
CA ASN A 21 18.37 -12.62 -16.91
C ASN A 21 19.25 -11.46 -16.40
N MET A 22 20.38 -11.21 -17.06
CA MET A 22 21.29 -10.09 -16.76
C MET A 22 21.31 -9.06 -17.89
N ILE A 23 20.19 -8.88 -18.61
CA ILE A 23 20.10 -7.97 -19.74
C ILE A 23 20.19 -6.54 -19.22
N ARG A 24 21.14 -5.77 -19.76
CA ARG A 24 21.35 -4.35 -19.42
C ARG A 24 20.81 -3.39 -20.48
N TYR A 25 20.79 -3.83 -21.74
CA TYR A 25 20.43 -3.03 -22.89
C TYR A 25 19.65 -3.88 -23.89
N LEU A 26 18.62 -3.26 -24.49
CA LEU A 26 17.85 -3.80 -25.60
C LEU A 26 18.19 -3.00 -26.86
N PRO A 27 18.44 -3.65 -28.00
CA PRO A 27 18.51 -2.95 -29.29
C PRO A 27 17.18 -2.27 -29.62
N ALA A 28 17.23 -1.06 -30.17
CA ALA A 28 16.03 -0.27 -30.50
C ALA A 28 15.10 -0.98 -31.50
N LYS A 29 15.67 -1.81 -32.40
CA LYS A 29 14.92 -2.53 -33.42
C LYS A 29 14.70 -4.02 -33.11
N LEU A 30 14.87 -4.43 -31.86
CA LEU A 30 14.73 -5.83 -31.46
C LEU A 30 13.41 -6.47 -31.91
N PHE A 31 12.32 -5.70 -31.94
CA PHE A 31 10.98 -6.19 -32.30
C PHE A 31 10.52 -5.79 -33.72
N GLU A 32 11.42 -5.35 -34.61
CA GLU A 32 11.06 -4.80 -35.92
C GLU A 32 10.24 -5.78 -36.80
N LYS A 33 10.52 -7.09 -36.72
CA LYS A 33 9.85 -8.11 -37.55
C LYS A 33 8.76 -8.90 -36.82
N THR A 34 8.60 -8.69 -35.51
CA THR A 34 7.68 -9.48 -34.66
C THR A 34 6.33 -8.78 -34.48
N ILE A 35 5.68 -8.42 -35.59
CA ILE A 35 4.43 -7.64 -35.63
C ILE A 35 3.21 -8.31 -34.96
N ARG A 36 3.34 -9.58 -34.58
CA ARG A 36 2.32 -10.37 -33.89
C ARG A 36 2.55 -10.53 -32.38
N LEU A 37 3.56 -9.85 -31.82
CA LEU A 37 3.78 -9.86 -30.38
C LEU A 37 2.58 -9.28 -29.65
N GLU A 38 2.12 -10.04 -28.66
CA GLU A 38 1.02 -9.75 -27.75
C GLU A 38 1.53 -9.61 -26.31
N GLU A 39 2.64 -10.29 -25.95
CA GLU A 39 3.20 -10.26 -24.60
C GLU A 39 4.73 -10.23 -24.62
N ILE A 40 5.29 -9.33 -23.80
CA ILE A 40 6.74 -9.20 -23.57
C ILE A 40 7.02 -9.24 -22.06
N GLN A 41 7.77 -10.25 -21.63
CA GLN A 41 8.25 -10.36 -20.24
C GLN A 41 9.75 -10.07 -20.17
N LEU A 42 10.11 -8.95 -19.55
CA LEU A 42 11.47 -8.47 -19.34
C LEU A 42 11.81 -8.24 -17.85
N TYR A 43 10.94 -8.70 -16.94
CA TYR A 43 11.13 -8.51 -15.51
C TYR A 43 12.37 -9.22 -14.96
N GLU A 44 12.84 -8.84 -13.77
CA GLU A 44 14.04 -9.41 -13.13
C GLU A 44 15.27 -9.38 -14.05
N ASN A 45 15.59 -8.20 -14.57
CA ASN A 45 16.78 -7.95 -15.40
C ASN A 45 17.61 -6.80 -14.82
N ARG A 46 18.43 -6.15 -15.64
CA ARG A 46 19.27 -5.01 -15.24
C ARG A 46 19.14 -3.86 -16.24
N LEU A 47 17.99 -3.73 -16.89
CA LEU A 47 17.73 -2.69 -17.88
C LEU A 47 17.83 -1.33 -17.20
N GLU A 48 18.68 -0.44 -17.74
CA GLU A 48 18.84 0.92 -17.23
C GLU A 48 18.00 1.93 -18.03
N GLU A 49 17.72 1.60 -19.29
CA GLU A 49 17.02 2.46 -20.24
C GLU A 49 16.14 1.61 -21.17
N ILE A 50 15.11 2.25 -21.74
CA ILE A 50 14.26 1.70 -22.78
C ILE A 50 14.45 2.54 -24.04
N PRO A 51 14.86 1.95 -25.17
CA PRO A 51 14.92 2.68 -26.44
C PRO A 51 13.53 3.18 -26.83
N GLU A 52 13.45 4.42 -27.30
CA GLU A 52 12.18 5.05 -27.72
C GLU A 52 11.48 4.26 -28.84
N GLU A 53 12.26 3.69 -29.76
CA GLU A 53 11.71 2.95 -30.91
C GLU A 53 11.34 1.50 -30.61
N LEU A 54 11.61 1.01 -29.40
CA LEU A 54 11.54 -0.42 -29.05
C LEU A 54 10.19 -1.05 -29.44
N LEU A 55 9.09 -0.34 -29.17
CA LEU A 55 7.72 -0.85 -29.35
C LEU A 55 7.01 -0.31 -30.61
N GLN A 56 7.71 0.38 -31.50
CA GLN A 56 7.06 1.04 -32.65
C GLN A 56 6.38 0.09 -33.65
N ASN A 57 6.80 -1.18 -33.70
CA ASN A 57 6.35 -2.17 -34.69
C ASN A 57 5.56 -3.35 -34.09
N VAL A 58 5.03 -3.22 -32.86
CA VAL A 58 4.27 -4.29 -32.17
C VAL A 58 2.82 -3.88 -31.86
N PRO A 59 1.99 -3.54 -32.86
CA PRO A 59 0.67 -2.92 -32.63
C PRO A 59 -0.34 -3.82 -31.93
N LEU A 60 -0.07 -5.13 -31.81
CA LEU A 60 -0.91 -6.10 -31.13
C LEU A 60 -0.48 -6.36 -29.67
N LEU A 61 0.53 -5.63 -29.17
CA LEU A 61 1.02 -5.80 -27.81
C LEU A 61 -0.08 -5.46 -26.80
N LYS A 62 -0.35 -6.41 -25.92
CA LYS A 62 -1.34 -6.33 -24.84
C LYS A 62 -0.67 -6.21 -23.47
N LEU A 63 0.41 -6.96 -23.25
CA LEU A 63 1.03 -7.11 -21.95
C LEU A 63 2.52 -6.80 -22.02
N ILE A 64 3.00 -5.92 -21.15
CA ILE A 64 4.43 -5.65 -20.99
C ILE A 64 4.84 -5.58 -19.52
N TYR A 65 5.78 -6.45 -19.15
CA TYR A 65 6.32 -6.56 -17.79
C TYR A 65 7.79 -6.18 -17.78
N LEU A 66 8.12 -5.06 -17.13
CA LEU A 66 9.46 -4.47 -17.01
C LEU A 66 9.90 -4.38 -15.53
N ASP A 67 9.27 -5.16 -14.67
CA ASP A 67 9.47 -5.13 -13.23
C ASP A 67 10.90 -5.50 -12.83
N GLU A 68 11.34 -5.06 -11.65
CA GLU A 68 12.63 -5.47 -11.08
C GLU A 68 13.81 -5.24 -12.05
N ASN A 69 13.87 -4.03 -12.60
CA ASN A 69 14.96 -3.55 -13.44
C ASN A 69 15.62 -2.32 -12.77
N ARG A 70 16.34 -1.50 -13.55
CA ARG A 70 17.02 -0.29 -13.09
C ARG A 70 16.62 0.92 -13.95
N ILE A 71 15.42 0.86 -14.53
CA ILE A 71 14.93 1.86 -15.46
C ILE A 71 14.74 3.17 -14.70
N LYS A 72 15.32 4.25 -15.21
CA LYS A 72 15.19 5.58 -14.60
C LYS A 72 14.18 6.47 -15.30
N ARG A 73 14.02 6.28 -16.62
CA ARG A 73 13.20 7.15 -17.46
C ARG A 73 12.39 6.33 -18.44
N ILE A 74 11.15 6.74 -18.65
CA ILE A 74 10.28 6.20 -19.69
C ILE A 74 10.27 7.20 -20.87
N PRO A 75 10.57 6.79 -22.11
CA PRO A 75 10.40 7.65 -23.28
C PRO A 75 8.92 8.05 -23.47
N GLU A 76 8.64 9.31 -23.78
CA GLU A 76 7.27 9.84 -23.91
C GLU A 76 6.45 9.09 -24.99
N ASP A 77 7.09 8.77 -26.12
CA ASP A 77 6.44 8.12 -27.27
C ASP A 77 6.51 6.58 -27.23
N LEU A 78 6.98 5.98 -26.12
CA LEU A 78 7.19 4.52 -26.01
C LEU A 78 5.95 3.72 -26.40
N PHE A 79 4.75 4.19 -26.01
CA PHE A 79 3.49 3.47 -26.26
C PHE A 79 2.66 4.03 -27.42
N ARG A 80 3.24 4.87 -28.28
CA ARG A 80 2.50 5.59 -29.33
C ARG A 80 1.76 4.69 -30.34
N ASN A 81 2.29 3.50 -30.62
CA ASN A 81 1.74 2.57 -31.63
C ASN A 81 1.10 1.29 -31.05
N VAL A 82 1.00 1.18 -29.73
CA VAL A 82 0.53 -0.05 -29.04
C VAL A 82 -0.81 0.17 -28.36
N SER A 83 -1.82 0.51 -29.17
CA SER A 83 -3.17 0.85 -28.69
C SER A 83 -3.96 -0.31 -28.08
N GLN A 84 -3.43 -1.53 -28.16
CA GLN A 84 -4.00 -2.75 -27.58
C GLN A 84 -3.47 -3.07 -26.18
N LEU A 85 -2.61 -2.22 -25.59
CA LEU A 85 -2.10 -2.45 -24.25
C LEU A 85 -3.23 -2.49 -23.23
N GLU A 86 -3.23 -3.57 -22.45
CA GLU A 86 -4.16 -3.91 -21.37
C GLU A 86 -3.43 -3.84 -20.02
N VAL A 87 -2.16 -4.31 -19.96
CA VAL A 87 -1.36 -4.34 -18.71
C VAL A 87 0.03 -3.76 -18.96
N ILE A 88 0.43 -2.81 -18.11
CA ILE A 88 1.77 -2.23 -18.08
C ILE A 88 2.33 -2.34 -16.66
N SER A 89 3.49 -2.99 -16.54
CA SER A 89 4.15 -3.18 -15.25
C SER A 89 5.60 -2.65 -15.25
N PHE A 90 5.86 -1.68 -14.37
CA PHE A 90 7.15 -1.01 -14.14
C PHE A 90 7.57 -1.09 -12.66
N ASN A 91 7.02 -2.03 -11.90
CA ASN A 91 7.26 -2.17 -10.47
C ASN A 91 8.76 -2.33 -10.16
N ARG A 92 9.23 -1.85 -9.00
CA ARG A 92 10.61 -2.03 -8.52
C ARG A 92 11.66 -1.56 -9.54
N ASN A 93 11.52 -0.32 -9.99
CA ASN A 93 12.51 0.36 -10.83
C ASN A 93 13.06 1.61 -10.12
N MET A 94 13.65 2.54 -10.86
CA MET A 94 14.21 3.80 -10.34
C MET A 94 13.57 4.99 -11.06
N ILE A 95 12.30 4.86 -11.46
CA ILE A 95 11.59 5.88 -12.24
C ILE A 95 11.24 7.05 -11.33
N ASP A 96 11.66 8.24 -11.70
CA ASP A 96 11.41 9.49 -10.96
C ASP A 96 10.27 10.33 -11.57
N HIS A 97 9.94 10.11 -12.84
CA HIS A 97 8.90 10.83 -13.56
C HIS A 97 8.21 9.98 -14.62
N VAL A 98 6.88 10.14 -14.75
CA VAL A 98 6.07 9.59 -15.84
C VAL A 98 5.75 10.69 -16.85
N PRO A 99 6.05 10.54 -18.14
CA PRO A 99 5.69 11.54 -19.15
C PRO A 99 4.17 11.76 -19.26
N ALA A 100 3.74 13.01 -19.38
CA ALA A 100 2.32 13.39 -19.37
C ALA A 100 1.47 12.74 -20.47
N LYS A 101 2.06 12.38 -21.61
CA LYS A 101 1.38 11.79 -22.76
C LYS A 101 1.66 10.31 -22.98
N LEU A 102 2.35 9.67 -22.03
CA LEU A 102 2.79 8.28 -22.16
C LEU A 102 1.65 7.34 -22.53
N PHE A 103 0.45 7.56 -21.97
CA PHE A 103 -0.72 6.71 -22.15
C PHE A 103 -1.79 7.28 -23.11
N GLU A 104 -1.45 8.31 -23.91
CA GLU A 104 -2.42 9.01 -24.76
C GLU A 104 -3.10 8.06 -25.79
N LYS A 105 -2.38 7.02 -26.23
CA LYS A 105 -2.86 6.07 -27.26
C LYS A 105 -3.29 4.70 -26.72
N THR A 106 -3.09 4.43 -25.43
CA THR A 106 -3.38 3.13 -24.81
C THR A 106 -4.76 3.11 -24.16
N THR A 107 -5.82 3.39 -24.94
CA THR A 107 -7.18 3.58 -24.39
C THR A 107 -7.80 2.31 -23.80
N LEU A 108 -7.21 1.13 -24.08
CA LEU A 108 -7.63 -0.16 -23.54
C LEU A 108 -6.87 -0.57 -22.28
N LEU A 109 -6.03 0.30 -21.72
CA LEU A 109 -5.26 -0.01 -20.51
C LEU A 109 -6.21 -0.29 -19.34
N GLU A 110 -6.05 -1.45 -18.70
CA GLU A 110 -6.85 -1.93 -17.57
C GLU A 110 -6.04 -1.91 -16.28
N GLU A 111 -4.72 -2.15 -16.34
CA GLU A 111 -3.85 -2.24 -15.17
C GLU A 111 -2.53 -1.48 -15.35
N LEU A 112 -2.18 -0.66 -14.35
CA LEU A 112 -0.93 0.11 -14.30
C LEU A 112 -0.20 -0.07 -12.97
N TYR A 113 0.99 -0.68 -13.03
CA TYR A 113 1.84 -0.95 -11.87
C TYR A 113 3.13 -0.10 -11.92
N LEU A 114 3.28 0.81 -10.94
CA LEU A 114 4.39 1.74 -10.80
C LEU A 114 4.95 1.78 -9.37
N GLN A 115 4.59 0.80 -8.53
CA GLN A 115 5.04 0.72 -7.15
C GLN A 115 6.54 0.45 -6.99
N PHE A 116 7.08 0.80 -5.83
CA PHE A 116 8.52 0.72 -5.53
C PHE A 116 9.39 1.45 -6.57
N ASN A 117 9.03 2.69 -6.91
CA ASN A 117 9.80 3.61 -7.73
C ASN A 117 10.17 4.87 -6.91
N GLN A 118 10.56 5.96 -7.58
CA GLN A 118 11.02 7.21 -6.97
C GLN A 118 10.15 8.40 -7.42
N LEU A 119 8.88 8.14 -7.76
CA LEU A 119 7.97 9.16 -8.29
C LEU A 119 7.70 10.23 -7.23
N LEU A 120 7.98 11.50 -7.55
CA LEU A 120 7.73 12.65 -6.68
C LEU A 120 6.35 13.29 -6.92
N ASP A 121 5.88 13.21 -8.17
CA ASP A 121 4.60 13.73 -8.63
C ASP A 121 4.02 12.87 -9.75
N LEU A 122 2.80 13.23 -10.18
CA LEU A 122 2.12 12.65 -11.31
C LEU A 122 1.67 13.78 -12.25
N PRO A 123 1.77 13.62 -13.58
CA PRO A 123 1.21 14.61 -14.50
C PRO A 123 -0.31 14.64 -14.43
N GLU A 124 -0.88 15.86 -14.41
CA GLU A 124 -2.33 16.08 -14.32
C GLU A 124 -3.13 15.34 -15.41
N GLU A 125 -2.58 15.22 -16.61
CA GLU A 125 -3.28 14.68 -17.78
C GLU A 125 -2.94 13.20 -18.07
N MET A 126 -2.09 12.57 -17.25
CA MET A 126 -1.55 11.22 -17.51
C MET A 126 -2.65 10.17 -17.72
N LEU A 127 -3.78 10.30 -17.02
CA LEU A 127 -4.87 9.32 -17.03
C LEU A 127 -6.04 9.71 -17.93
N LYS A 128 -5.97 10.84 -18.63
CA LYS A 128 -7.14 11.45 -19.31
C LYS A 128 -7.80 10.56 -20.37
N THR A 129 -7.04 9.69 -21.02
CA THR A 129 -7.48 8.85 -22.15
C THR A 129 -7.74 7.39 -21.79
N VAL A 130 -7.34 6.94 -20.60
CA VAL A 130 -7.36 5.52 -20.18
C VAL A 130 -8.62 5.17 -19.40
N SER A 131 -9.80 5.36 -20.01
CA SER A 131 -11.09 5.21 -19.32
C SER A 131 -11.40 3.80 -18.79
N ASN A 132 -10.73 2.78 -19.32
CA ASN A 132 -10.91 1.37 -18.96
C ASN A 132 -10.02 0.92 -17.79
N LEU A 133 -9.21 1.82 -17.24
CA LEU A 133 -8.25 1.49 -16.21
C LEU A 133 -8.99 1.14 -14.91
N GLN A 134 -8.79 -0.08 -14.44
CA GLN A 134 -9.45 -0.70 -13.29
C GLN A 134 -8.57 -0.65 -12.04
N ASN A 135 -7.26 -0.87 -12.21
CA ASN A 135 -6.29 -0.91 -11.13
C ASN A 135 -5.11 0.03 -11.39
N ILE A 136 -4.80 0.84 -10.38
CA ILE A 136 -3.58 1.67 -10.34
C ILE A 136 -2.83 1.41 -9.04
N GLU A 137 -1.57 0.99 -9.18
CA GLU A 137 -0.68 0.72 -8.07
C GLU A 137 0.54 1.67 -8.09
N LEU A 138 0.53 2.62 -7.17
CA LEU A 138 1.50 3.72 -7.04
C LEU A 138 2.18 3.73 -5.65
N SER A 139 2.01 2.68 -4.85
CA SER A 139 2.57 2.61 -3.51
C SER A 139 4.10 2.58 -3.47
N ASN A 140 4.67 2.86 -2.30
CA ASN A 140 6.12 2.84 -2.11
C ASN A 140 6.85 3.74 -3.14
N ASN A 141 6.35 4.97 -3.29
CA ASN A 141 6.97 6.03 -4.07
C ASN A 141 7.23 7.25 -3.14
N GLU A 142 7.54 8.40 -3.71
CA GLU A 142 7.82 9.63 -2.97
C GLU A 142 6.79 10.72 -3.26
N ILE A 143 5.57 10.35 -3.67
CA ILE A 143 4.55 11.29 -4.13
C ILE A 143 4.12 12.18 -2.96
N GLU A 144 4.30 13.49 -3.09
CA GLU A 144 3.96 14.46 -2.04
C GLU A 144 2.53 14.99 -2.18
N GLN A 145 2.02 15.06 -3.41
CA GLN A 145 0.73 15.65 -3.76
C GLN A 145 0.13 14.97 -4.98
N LEU A 146 -1.20 14.95 -5.05
CA LEU A 146 -1.94 14.48 -6.21
C LEU A 146 -2.54 15.69 -6.95
N PRO A 147 -2.33 15.83 -8.27
CA PRO A 147 -2.96 16.90 -9.04
C PRO A 147 -4.48 16.83 -8.96
N LEU A 148 -5.14 17.98 -8.78
CA LEU A 148 -6.58 18.07 -8.60
C LEU A 148 -7.38 17.40 -9.74
N LYS A 149 -6.90 17.50 -10.98
CA LYS A 149 -7.59 16.94 -12.15
C LYS A 149 -7.06 15.59 -12.60
N LEU A 150 -6.17 14.95 -11.84
CA LEU A 150 -5.62 13.63 -12.18
C LEU A 150 -6.73 12.60 -12.45
N PHE A 151 -7.82 12.65 -11.68
CA PHE A 151 -8.98 11.77 -11.83
C PHE A 151 -10.22 12.49 -12.39
N SER A 152 -10.02 13.52 -13.23
CA SER A 152 -11.11 14.28 -13.86
C SER A 152 -11.32 13.84 -15.31
N PHE A 153 -12.39 13.09 -15.57
CA PHE A 153 -12.64 12.47 -16.88
C PHE A 153 -13.72 13.16 -17.72
N ASN A 154 -13.83 14.50 -17.64
CA ASN A 154 -14.78 15.30 -18.43
C ASN A 154 -16.23 14.76 -18.45
N ASN A 155 -16.75 14.38 -17.28
CA ASN A 155 -18.09 13.79 -17.10
C ASN A 155 -18.29 12.40 -17.74
N LYS A 156 -17.24 11.72 -18.16
CA LYS A 156 -17.29 10.27 -18.42
C LYS A 156 -17.08 9.52 -17.11
N SER A 157 -17.84 8.44 -16.91
CA SER A 157 -17.55 7.49 -15.84
C SER A 157 -16.23 6.79 -16.13
N HIS A 158 -15.49 6.44 -15.08
CA HIS A 158 -14.26 5.69 -15.17
C HIS A 158 -14.43 4.36 -14.44
N ASP A 159 -13.78 3.32 -14.94
CA ASP A 159 -13.91 1.95 -14.43
C ASP A 159 -12.91 1.63 -13.31
N LEU A 160 -12.30 2.64 -12.70
CA LEU A 160 -11.30 2.42 -11.66
C LEU A 160 -11.99 1.88 -10.40
N THR A 161 -11.63 0.67 -10.02
CA THR A 161 -12.13 -0.03 -8.84
C THR A 161 -11.13 0.04 -7.69
N GLU A 162 -9.83 0.10 -8.02
CA GLU A 162 -8.74 -0.09 -7.07
C GLU A 162 -7.65 0.98 -7.25
N LEU A 163 -7.31 1.65 -6.15
CA LEU A 163 -6.27 2.66 -6.12
C LEU A 163 -5.37 2.49 -4.90
N PHE A 164 -4.09 2.20 -5.16
CA PHE A 164 -3.06 2.00 -4.15
C PHE A 164 -2.06 3.15 -4.14
N LEU A 165 -2.01 3.88 -3.04
CA LEU A 165 -1.18 5.08 -2.82
C LEU A 165 -0.44 5.02 -1.48
N GLN A 166 -0.51 3.88 -0.76
CA GLN A 166 0.15 3.70 0.53
C GLN A 166 1.67 3.89 0.45
N ARG A 167 2.31 4.26 1.57
CA ARG A 167 3.77 4.47 1.64
C ARG A 167 4.30 5.46 0.60
N ASN A 168 3.61 6.60 0.50
CA ASN A 168 4.07 7.78 -0.21
C ASN A 168 4.34 8.91 0.80
N ARG A 169 4.49 10.16 0.33
CA ARG A 169 4.68 11.34 1.18
C ARG A 169 3.48 12.29 1.11
N ILE A 170 2.28 11.80 0.78
CA ILE A 170 1.10 12.63 0.55
C ILE A 170 0.73 13.36 1.84
N THR A 171 0.60 14.69 1.78
CA THR A 171 0.36 15.52 2.98
C THR A 171 -1.07 16.05 3.11
N TYR A 172 -1.82 16.16 2.01
CA TYR A 172 -3.17 16.70 2.01
C TYR A 172 -4.00 16.13 0.84
N LEU A 173 -5.34 16.10 1.01
CA LEU A 173 -6.29 15.73 -0.03
C LEU A 173 -7.27 16.87 -0.31
N GLN A 174 -7.31 17.33 -1.56
CA GLN A 174 -8.12 18.47 -1.99
C GLN A 174 -9.58 18.11 -2.29
N SER A 175 -10.46 19.08 -2.05
CA SER A 175 -11.87 19.00 -2.40
C SER A 175 -12.03 18.60 -3.86
N GLY A 176 -12.76 17.52 -4.11
CA GLY A 176 -13.07 17.09 -5.46
C GLY A 176 -12.14 16.05 -6.09
N LEU A 177 -11.01 15.71 -5.44
CA LEU A 177 -9.94 14.89 -6.02
C LEU A 177 -10.42 13.53 -6.56
N PHE A 178 -11.34 12.85 -5.86
CA PHE A 178 -11.86 11.54 -6.26
C PHE A 178 -13.31 11.59 -6.77
N LEU A 179 -13.77 12.76 -7.26
CA LEU A 179 -15.14 12.89 -7.78
C LEU A 179 -15.39 12.14 -9.09
N GLY A 180 -14.36 11.95 -9.90
CA GLY A 180 -14.46 11.23 -11.19
C GLY A 180 -14.36 9.72 -11.08
N LEU A 181 -14.32 9.15 -9.87
CA LEU A 181 -14.12 7.70 -9.64
C LEU A 181 -15.37 7.05 -9.03
N PRO A 182 -16.52 7.00 -9.72
CA PRO A 182 -17.78 6.53 -9.13
C PRO A 182 -17.78 5.03 -8.76
N ASN A 183 -16.92 4.24 -9.40
CA ASN A 183 -16.84 2.79 -9.24
C ASN A 183 -15.73 2.33 -8.30
N LEU A 184 -15.01 3.27 -7.66
CA LEU A 184 -13.95 2.92 -6.72
C LEU A 184 -14.55 2.07 -5.60
N THR A 185 -13.85 1.00 -5.23
CA THR A 185 -14.22 0.08 -4.14
C THR A 185 -13.13 0.02 -3.06
N ILE A 186 -11.86 0.18 -3.44
CA ILE A 186 -10.72 0.10 -2.55
C ILE A 186 -9.82 1.32 -2.76
N LEU A 187 -9.52 2.01 -1.67
CA LEU A 187 -8.58 3.13 -1.63
C LEU A 187 -7.58 2.93 -0.49
N CYS A 188 -6.33 2.67 -0.83
CA CYS A 188 -5.24 2.52 0.12
C CYS A 188 -4.38 3.79 0.17
N LEU A 189 -4.42 4.50 1.29
CA LEU A 189 -3.68 5.74 1.57
C LEU A 189 -2.86 5.66 2.86
N PHE A 190 -2.74 4.47 3.45
CA PHE A 190 -2.07 4.28 4.73
C PHE A 190 -0.56 4.56 4.65
N ASP A 191 0.03 4.84 5.80
CA ASP A 191 1.46 5.17 5.94
C ASP A 191 1.93 6.27 4.96
N ASN A 192 1.14 7.34 4.86
CA ASN A 192 1.48 8.60 4.22
C ASN A 192 1.73 9.69 5.29
N GLN A 193 1.72 10.96 4.89
CA GLN A 193 1.90 12.11 5.79
C GLN A 193 0.63 12.98 5.87
N ILE A 194 -0.55 12.40 5.61
CA ILE A 194 -1.79 13.16 5.44
C ILE A 194 -2.17 13.81 6.76
N LYS A 195 -2.29 15.14 6.76
CA LYS A 195 -2.71 15.94 7.92
C LYS A 195 -4.14 16.47 7.76
N LEU A 196 -4.53 16.78 6.53
CA LEU A 196 -5.79 17.42 6.20
C LEU A 196 -6.47 16.73 5.03
N ILE A 197 -7.77 16.45 5.20
CA ILE A 197 -8.68 16.02 4.14
C ILE A 197 -9.76 17.10 4.05
N GLU A 198 -9.85 17.78 2.91
CA GLU A 198 -10.87 18.80 2.70
C GLU A 198 -12.28 18.22 2.54
N SER A 199 -13.28 19.10 2.49
CA SER A 199 -14.67 18.71 2.24
C SER A 199 -14.87 18.13 0.83
N THR A 200 -15.78 17.17 0.67
CA THR A 200 -16.18 16.62 -0.64
C THR A 200 -15.01 16.03 -1.46
N VAL A 201 -14.00 15.48 -0.81
CA VAL A 201 -12.91 14.71 -1.43
C VAL A 201 -13.45 13.40 -2.02
N PHE A 202 -14.28 12.69 -1.25
CA PHE A 202 -14.81 11.38 -1.60
C PHE A 202 -16.22 11.50 -2.17
N SER A 203 -16.48 10.84 -3.32
CA SER A 203 -17.79 10.86 -4.00
C SER A 203 -18.59 9.57 -3.87
N THR A 204 -17.91 8.47 -3.57
CA THR A 204 -18.39 7.11 -3.73
C THR A 204 -19.13 6.59 -2.52
N THR A 205 -20.12 5.74 -2.79
CA THR A 205 -21.04 5.24 -1.77
C THR A 205 -20.48 4.03 -1.00
N SER A 206 -19.61 3.21 -1.61
CA SER A 206 -19.18 1.89 -1.08
C SER A 206 -17.66 1.64 -1.19
N VAL A 207 -16.83 2.59 -0.77
CA VAL A 207 -15.35 2.41 -0.74
C VAL A 207 -14.88 1.96 0.64
N LYS A 208 -13.99 0.95 0.67
CA LYS A 208 -13.11 0.65 1.79
C LYS A 208 -11.91 1.61 1.73
N ILE A 209 -11.79 2.50 2.71
CA ILE A 209 -10.74 3.53 2.76
C ILE A 209 -9.77 3.20 3.90
N TYR A 210 -8.52 2.93 3.54
CA TYR A 210 -7.44 2.68 4.48
C TYR A 210 -6.56 3.92 4.63
N LEU A 211 -6.69 4.62 5.74
CA LEU A 211 -6.01 5.89 6.06
C LEU A 211 -5.15 5.79 7.34
N PHE A 212 -4.93 4.58 7.85
CA PHE A 212 -4.14 4.37 9.06
C PHE A 212 -2.66 4.77 8.85
N GLY A 213 -1.93 5.04 9.93
CA GLY A 213 -0.50 5.38 9.82
C GLY A 213 -0.22 6.79 9.23
N ASN A 214 -1.20 7.68 9.23
CA ASN A 214 -1.06 9.06 8.74
C ASN A 214 -0.82 10.05 9.90
N LYS A 215 -0.96 11.36 9.65
CA LYS A 215 -0.69 12.46 10.60
C LYS A 215 -1.92 13.34 10.84
N MET A 216 -3.12 12.79 10.69
CA MET A 216 -4.36 13.56 10.85
C MET A 216 -4.62 13.88 12.33
N GLU A 217 -5.02 15.12 12.61
CA GLU A 217 -5.41 15.59 13.95
C GLU A 217 -6.93 15.73 14.11
N ASN A 218 -7.64 15.95 13.00
CA ASN A 218 -9.08 16.10 12.98
C ASN A 218 -9.67 15.29 11.83
N PHE A 219 -10.85 14.72 12.04
CA PHE A 219 -11.61 14.06 10.98
C PHE A 219 -13.00 14.68 10.85
N THR A 220 -13.38 15.06 9.64
CA THR A 220 -14.72 15.58 9.33
C THR A 220 -15.45 14.71 8.32
N TYR A 221 -16.72 14.41 8.60
CA TYR A 221 -17.61 13.73 7.65
C TYR A 221 -17.98 14.59 6.44
N ASP A 222 -17.72 15.90 6.49
CA ASP A 222 -17.94 16.79 5.35
C ASP A 222 -16.98 16.48 4.18
N SER A 223 -15.93 15.67 4.41
CA SER A 223 -15.06 15.10 3.38
C SER A 223 -15.79 14.19 2.38
N PHE A 224 -17.00 13.72 2.71
CA PHE A 224 -17.81 12.87 1.85
C PHE A 224 -18.98 13.62 1.22
N LYS A 225 -19.19 13.40 -0.08
CA LYS A 225 -20.36 13.90 -0.81
C LYS A 225 -21.62 13.14 -0.37
N ASN A 226 -22.78 13.82 -0.38
CA ASN A 226 -24.09 13.48 0.22
C ASN A 226 -24.79 12.13 -0.10
N LYS A 227 -24.08 11.04 -0.37
CA LYS A 227 -24.65 9.70 -0.53
C LYS A 227 -23.65 8.70 0.01
N LEU A 228 -23.91 8.16 1.20
CA LEU A 228 -23.13 7.07 1.77
C LEU A 228 -24.08 5.93 2.17
N MET A 229 -23.80 4.74 1.65
CA MET A 229 -24.41 3.47 2.02
C MET A 229 -23.25 2.47 2.11
N ALA A 230 -22.86 2.07 3.32
CA ALA A 230 -21.83 1.07 3.61
C ALA A 230 -20.42 1.34 3.05
N SER A 231 -19.72 2.30 3.66
CA SER A 231 -18.27 2.44 3.59
C SER A 231 -17.60 2.03 4.91
N GLU A 232 -16.38 1.50 4.78
CA GLU A 232 -15.50 1.07 5.87
C GLU A 232 -14.28 1.98 5.88
N ILE A 233 -13.99 2.64 7.00
CA ILE A 233 -12.91 3.64 7.09
C ILE A 233 -11.98 3.29 8.25
N HIS A 234 -10.70 3.11 7.93
CA HIS A 234 -9.66 2.78 8.89
C HIS A 234 -8.76 3.99 9.14
N LEU A 235 -8.85 4.59 10.34
CA LEU A 235 -8.16 5.82 10.75
C LEU A 235 -7.19 5.63 11.93
N TYR A 236 -7.07 4.42 12.49
CA TYR A 236 -6.13 4.16 13.61
C TYR A 236 -4.68 4.48 13.23
N ARG A 237 -3.76 4.57 14.19
CA ARG A 237 -2.37 5.05 13.96
C ARG A 237 -2.32 6.45 13.31
N ASN A 238 -3.25 7.33 13.68
CA ASN A 238 -3.21 8.79 13.43
C ASN A 238 -3.13 9.53 14.77
N ASN A 239 -3.21 10.87 14.76
CA ASN A 239 -3.19 11.72 15.96
C ASN A 239 -4.55 12.42 16.18
N ILE A 240 -5.65 11.74 15.86
CA ILE A 240 -6.98 12.37 15.80
C ILE A 240 -7.50 12.62 17.21
N THR A 241 -7.80 13.89 17.52
CA THR A 241 -8.36 14.30 18.81
C THR A 241 -9.80 14.78 18.70
N ALA A 242 -10.26 15.19 17.52
CA ALA A 242 -11.64 15.61 17.31
C ALA A 242 -12.28 15.01 16.05
N ILE A 243 -13.56 14.67 16.19
CA ILE A 243 -14.41 14.24 15.07
C ILE A 243 -15.62 15.17 14.98
N SER A 244 -15.84 15.72 13.80
CA SER A 244 -16.95 16.64 13.53
C SER A 244 -17.67 16.29 12.22
N GLY A 245 -18.78 16.97 11.98
CA GLY A 245 -19.53 16.87 10.74
C GLY A 245 -21.03 16.79 10.99
N ASN A 246 -21.81 17.02 9.95
CA ASN A 246 -23.26 17.11 10.06
C ASN A 246 -23.90 15.73 9.76
N ALA A 247 -24.06 14.85 10.76
CA ALA A 247 -24.64 13.50 10.58
C ALA A 247 -26.16 13.46 10.35
N THR A 248 -26.76 14.56 9.89
CA THR A 248 -28.15 14.55 9.39
C THR A 248 -28.28 13.74 8.08
N ARG A 249 -27.15 13.33 7.49
CA ARG A 249 -27.04 12.51 6.28
C ARG A 249 -26.41 11.17 6.67
N LYS A 250 -27.06 10.06 6.27
CA LYS A 250 -26.65 8.66 6.55
C LYS A 250 -25.13 8.52 6.53
N VAL A 251 -24.58 8.21 7.70
CA VAL A 251 -23.15 8.23 8.00
C VAL A 251 -22.53 6.85 7.64
N PRO A 252 -21.23 6.74 7.32
CA PRO A 252 -20.53 5.48 7.09
C PRO A 252 -20.88 4.39 8.12
N SER A 253 -20.91 3.15 7.65
CA SER A 253 -21.40 2.04 8.46
C SER A 253 -20.40 1.60 9.52
N ARG A 254 -19.08 1.76 9.30
CA ARG A 254 -18.05 1.36 10.26
C ARG A 254 -16.82 2.27 10.21
N LEU A 255 -16.50 2.90 11.33
CA LEU A 255 -15.25 3.64 11.54
C LEU A 255 -14.34 2.84 12.48
N TYR A 256 -13.06 2.71 12.15
CA TYR A 256 -12.04 2.15 13.05
C TYR A 256 -11.02 3.22 13.40
N ILE A 257 -10.90 3.58 14.68
CA ILE A 257 -10.08 4.70 15.13
C ILE A 257 -9.52 4.45 16.54
N ASN A 258 -8.38 5.05 16.87
CA ASN A 258 -7.89 5.14 18.25
C ASN A 258 -8.83 6.06 19.05
N CYS A 259 -9.54 5.51 20.04
CA CYS A 259 -10.51 6.28 20.84
C CYS A 259 -9.91 6.92 22.09
N ASP A 260 -8.72 6.49 22.51
CA ASP A 260 -8.02 6.93 23.71
C ASP A 260 -7.59 8.40 23.64
N GLN A 261 -7.42 8.95 22.43
CA GLN A 261 -7.00 10.34 22.20
C GLN A 261 -8.17 11.29 21.90
N LEU A 262 -9.40 10.79 21.77
CA LEU A 262 -10.55 11.59 21.38
C LEU A 262 -11.04 12.48 22.54
N GLN A 263 -11.12 13.78 22.27
CA GLN A 263 -11.59 14.80 23.20
C GLN A 263 -12.95 15.36 22.80
N GLU A 264 -13.18 15.57 21.49
CA GLU A 264 -14.39 16.20 20.97
C GLU A 264 -15.06 15.33 19.91
N VAL A 265 -16.34 14.99 20.12
CA VAL A 265 -17.16 14.26 19.15
C VAL A 265 -18.50 14.99 19.01
N HIS A 266 -18.71 15.63 17.87
CA HIS A 266 -19.88 16.48 17.64
C HIS A 266 -20.67 16.06 16.41
N GLY A 267 -21.99 15.92 16.58
CA GLY A 267 -22.93 15.81 15.46
C GLY A 267 -22.86 14.49 14.70
N ILE A 268 -22.58 13.36 15.36
CA ILE A 268 -22.30 12.06 14.72
C ILE A 268 -23.21 10.94 15.26
N ASN A 269 -23.81 10.16 14.35
CA ASN A 269 -24.51 8.90 14.66
C ASN A 269 -23.84 7.74 13.89
N VAL A 270 -22.64 7.36 14.30
CA VAL A 270 -21.77 6.37 13.62
C VAL A 270 -21.41 5.26 14.58
N GLN A 271 -21.35 4.03 14.06
CA GLN A 271 -20.72 2.92 14.76
C GLN A 271 -19.20 3.07 14.71
N MET A 272 -18.64 3.61 15.79
CA MET A 272 -17.20 3.69 16.01
C MET A 272 -16.70 2.39 16.66
N ASN A 273 -15.62 1.84 16.10
CA ASN A 273 -14.92 0.69 16.65
C ASN A 273 -13.55 1.17 17.14
N CYS A 274 -13.39 1.18 18.45
CA CYS A 274 -12.20 1.70 19.12
C CYS A 274 -11.06 0.70 19.01
N VAL A 275 -10.04 1.04 18.22
CA VAL A 275 -8.84 0.23 18.04
C VAL A 275 -7.88 0.51 19.20
N GLY A 276 -7.39 -0.55 19.84
CA GLY A 276 -6.52 -0.46 21.00
C GLY A 276 -6.18 -1.83 21.59
N PRO A 277 -5.84 -1.90 22.89
CA PRO A 277 -5.41 -3.15 23.54
C PRO A 277 -6.49 -4.23 23.53
N GLU A 278 -7.75 -3.86 23.74
CA GLU A 278 -8.87 -4.80 23.88
C GLU A 278 -9.53 -5.15 22.53
N PHE A 279 -9.28 -4.37 21.49
CA PHE A 279 -9.90 -4.55 20.19
C PHE A 279 -8.94 -4.22 19.05
N ALA A 280 -8.70 -5.23 18.20
CA ALA A 280 -7.99 -5.07 16.94
C ALA A 280 -8.97 -5.16 15.76
N PRO A 281 -8.88 -4.26 14.77
CA PRO A 281 -9.70 -4.34 13.57
C PRO A 281 -9.38 -5.63 12.82
N LYS A 282 -10.43 -6.25 12.31
CA LYS A 282 -10.34 -7.40 11.41
C LYS A 282 -10.80 -6.99 10.02
N ILE A 283 -9.91 -7.10 9.06
CA ILE A 283 -10.21 -6.91 7.63
C ILE A 283 -10.45 -8.29 7.04
N SER A 284 -11.59 -8.47 6.37
CA SER A 284 -11.93 -9.71 5.67
C SER A 284 -11.76 -9.49 4.16
N LEU A 285 -10.99 -10.37 3.55
CA LEU A 285 -10.54 -10.27 2.16
C LEU A 285 -10.77 -11.63 1.49
N SER A 286 -11.47 -11.67 0.37
CA SER A 286 -11.65 -12.84 -0.47
C SER A 286 -10.29 -13.37 -0.92
N SER A 287 -10.12 -14.69 -0.90
CA SER A 287 -8.96 -15.35 -1.51
C SER A 287 -9.23 -15.78 -2.95
N GLU A 288 -10.41 -15.48 -3.48
CA GLU A 288 -10.78 -15.74 -4.89
C GLU A 288 -10.60 -14.49 -5.76
N ASP A 289 -10.24 -13.38 -5.13
CA ASP A 289 -9.96 -12.09 -5.75
C ASP A 289 -8.46 -11.82 -5.59
N ASP A 290 -7.73 -11.78 -6.71
CA ASP A 290 -6.27 -11.63 -6.73
C ASP A 290 -5.84 -10.31 -6.07
N THR A 291 -6.66 -9.25 -6.19
CA THR A 291 -6.39 -7.97 -5.52
C THR A 291 -6.55 -8.10 -4.01
N GLU A 292 -7.63 -8.71 -3.53
CA GLU A 292 -7.83 -8.88 -2.09
C GLU A 292 -6.78 -9.83 -1.47
N GLU A 293 -6.28 -10.82 -2.21
CA GLU A 293 -5.12 -11.62 -1.83
C GLU A 293 -3.83 -10.78 -1.75
N TYR A 294 -3.59 -9.93 -2.75
CA TYR A 294 -2.47 -9.00 -2.75
C TYR A 294 -2.54 -8.03 -1.55
N ILE A 295 -3.71 -7.49 -1.23
CA ILE A 295 -3.92 -6.66 -0.04
C ILE A 295 -3.58 -7.45 1.23
N ALA A 296 -4.00 -8.72 1.34
CA ALA A 296 -3.64 -9.55 2.49
C ALA A 296 -2.11 -9.73 2.59
N SER A 297 -1.39 -9.81 1.47
CA SER A 297 0.08 -9.85 1.46
C SER A 297 0.70 -8.55 1.97
N ILE A 298 0.17 -7.40 1.57
CA ILE A 298 0.66 -6.10 2.03
C ILE A 298 0.36 -5.89 3.51
N LEU A 299 -0.86 -6.19 3.96
CA LEU A 299 -1.27 -6.01 5.35
C LEU A 299 -0.38 -6.82 6.32
N ARG A 300 0.09 -8.00 5.92
CA ARG A 300 1.07 -8.77 6.72
C ARG A 300 2.33 -7.97 7.02
N LEU A 301 2.77 -7.16 6.06
CA LEU A 301 3.93 -6.26 6.18
C LEU A 301 3.59 -4.95 6.91
N GLU A 302 2.31 -4.75 7.28
CA GLU A 302 1.79 -3.62 8.04
C GLU A 302 1.34 -4.00 9.46
N GLY A 303 1.91 -5.09 9.98
CA GLY A 303 1.63 -5.51 11.35
C GLY A 303 0.32 -6.29 11.49
N PHE A 304 -0.23 -6.82 10.41
CA PHE A 304 -1.37 -7.73 10.47
C PHE A 304 -0.93 -9.20 10.49
N ALA A 305 -1.76 -10.02 11.10
CA ALA A 305 -1.77 -11.46 10.94
C ALA A 305 -2.95 -11.87 10.05
N CYS A 306 -2.66 -12.30 8.81
CA CYS A 306 -3.66 -12.70 7.84
C CYS A 306 -3.75 -14.22 7.72
N THR A 307 -4.80 -14.82 8.27
CA THR A 307 -5.04 -16.28 8.18
C THR A 307 -6.12 -16.59 7.16
N LEU A 308 -5.84 -17.50 6.22
CA LEU A 308 -6.84 -18.01 5.27
C LEU A 308 -7.78 -19.00 5.94
N ASN A 309 -9.09 -18.77 5.84
CA ASN A 309 -10.09 -19.77 6.14
C ASN A 309 -10.40 -20.59 4.88
N ASN A 310 -9.93 -21.83 4.84
CA ASN A 310 -10.10 -22.72 3.69
C ASN A 310 -11.55 -23.08 3.37
N VAL A 311 -12.48 -22.92 4.33
CA VAL A 311 -13.92 -23.19 4.15
C VAL A 311 -14.61 -22.02 3.49
N THR A 312 -14.42 -20.80 4.03
CA THR A 312 -15.10 -19.62 3.50
C THR A 312 -14.38 -19.00 2.32
N LYS A 313 -13.10 -19.34 2.07
CA LYS A 313 -12.23 -18.69 1.07
C LYS A 313 -12.02 -17.19 1.35
N TYR A 314 -11.90 -16.84 2.63
CA TYR A 314 -11.56 -15.49 3.05
C TYR A 314 -10.31 -15.49 3.93
N TYR A 315 -9.39 -14.57 3.64
CA TYR A 315 -8.39 -14.10 4.57
C TYR A 315 -9.04 -13.30 5.70
N SER A 316 -8.66 -13.64 6.93
CA SER A 316 -8.95 -12.90 8.15
C SER A 316 -7.68 -12.19 8.59
N CYS A 317 -7.54 -10.92 8.23
CA CYS A 317 -6.42 -10.07 8.60
C CYS A 317 -6.72 -9.32 9.90
N VAL A 318 -6.05 -9.70 10.99
CA VAL A 318 -6.21 -9.05 12.29
C VAL A 318 -4.98 -8.21 12.57
N LEU A 319 -5.16 -6.93 12.90
CA LEU A 319 -4.07 -6.06 13.31
C LEU A 319 -3.46 -6.61 14.61
N CYS A 320 -2.14 -6.68 14.70
CA CYS A 320 -1.53 -7.18 15.93
C CYS A 320 -1.77 -6.19 17.09
N PRO A 321 -2.42 -6.63 18.19
CA PRO A 321 -2.65 -5.77 19.34
C PRO A 321 -1.34 -5.47 20.07
N GLN A 322 -1.40 -4.51 21.01
CA GLN A 322 -0.29 -4.25 21.93
C GLN A 322 0.20 -5.53 22.60
N GLY A 323 1.49 -5.57 22.90
CA GLY A 323 2.19 -6.74 23.40
C GLY A 323 2.51 -7.78 22.33
N THR A 324 2.07 -7.59 21.09
CA THR A 324 2.35 -8.50 19.98
C THR A 324 2.84 -7.78 18.74
N TYR A 325 3.47 -8.50 17.82
CA TYR A 325 3.93 -7.97 16.54
C TYR A 325 3.74 -9.00 15.42
N SER A 326 3.66 -8.54 14.17
CA SER A 326 3.70 -9.42 12.99
C SER A 326 5.13 -9.61 12.52
N ASN A 327 5.48 -10.80 12.03
CA ASN A 327 6.72 -11.07 11.30
C ASN A 327 6.45 -11.35 9.80
N GLY A 328 5.32 -10.87 9.28
CA GLY A 328 4.91 -11.10 7.90
C GLY A 328 4.26 -12.46 7.67
N LEU A 329 4.06 -13.26 8.73
CA LEU A 329 3.33 -14.51 8.68
C LEU A 329 1.87 -14.33 9.12
N ASN A 330 1.19 -15.44 9.34
CA ASN A 330 -0.26 -15.48 9.57
C ASN A 330 -0.65 -15.32 11.05
N LYS A 331 0.28 -14.97 11.95
CA LYS A 331 0.03 -14.87 13.41
C LYS A 331 0.77 -13.70 14.03
N CYS A 332 0.13 -13.09 15.03
CA CYS A 332 0.77 -12.13 15.91
C CYS A 332 1.61 -12.87 16.95
N ILE A 333 2.85 -12.43 17.12
CA ILE A 333 3.83 -13.02 18.00
C ILE A 333 3.90 -12.16 19.27
N PRO A 334 3.66 -12.71 20.46
CA PRO A 334 3.77 -11.94 21.69
C PRO A 334 5.23 -11.59 21.98
N CYS A 335 5.44 -10.43 22.60
CA CYS A 335 6.74 -10.05 23.12
C CYS A 335 7.23 -11.10 24.14
N PRO A 336 8.51 -11.47 24.09
CA PRO A 336 9.06 -12.45 25.01
C PRO A 336 9.00 -11.90 26.44
N LYS A 337 8.85 -12.81 27.41
CA LYS A 337 9.02 -12.47 28.83
C LYS A 337 10.41 -11.90 29.10
N GLY A 338 10.55 -11.19 30.22
CA GLY A 338 11.79 -10.51 30.60
C GLY A 338 11.70 -9.02 30.28
N GLY A 339 12.79 -8.40 29.86
CA GLY A 339 12.89 -6.95 29.72
C GLY A 339 12.19 -6.36 28.49
N PHE A 340 11.06 -6.91 28.00
CA PHE A 340 10.47 -6.48 26.73
C PHE A 340 8.97 -6.25 26.79
N TYR A 341 8.48 -5.23 26.09
CA TYR A 341 7.06 -4.92 25.89
C TYR A 341 6.81 -4.35 24.48
N GLN A 342 5.55 -4.19 24.07
CA GLN A 342 5.18 -3.49 22.83
C GLN A 342 3.90 -2.68 23.08
N ASP A 343 3.98 -1.37 23.01
CA ASP A 343 2.86 -0.46 23.25
C ASP A 343 2.23 0.09 21.97
N GLU A 344 2.84 -0.14 20.81
CA GLU A 344 2.21 0.13 19.52
C GLU A 344 1.33 -1.05 19.06
N ILE A 345 0.25 -0.70 18.36
CA ILE A 345 -0.56 -1.65 17.60
C ILE A 345 0.03 -1.80 16.19
N GLY A 346 -0.04 -3.00 15.62
CA GLY A 346 0.41 -3.23 14.25
C GLY A 346 1.92 -3.13 14.07
N SER A 347 2.72 -3.45 15.09
CA SER A 347 4.17 -3.50 14.92
C SER A 347 4.56 -4.63 13.98
N TYR A 348 5.55 -4.39 13.11
CA TYR A 348 6.03 -5.36 12.11
C TYR A 348 7.55 -5.54 12.20
N SER A 349 8.01 -6.79 12.21
CA SER A 349 9.42 -7.16 12.12
C SER A 349 9.79 -7.53 10.69
N ASN A 350 10.63 -6.71 10.07
CA ASN A 350 11.12 -6.87 8.69
C ASN A 350 12.38 -7.74 8.57
N VAL A 351 13.07 -8.02 9.69
CA VAL A 351 14.32 -8.79 9.71
C VAL A 351 14.12 -10.07 10.51
N SER A 352 14.43 -11.20 9.89
CA SER A 352 14.36 -12.51 10.54
C SER A 352 15.26 -12.54 11.78
N GLY A 353 14.65 -12.76 12.95
CA GLY A 353 15.35 -12.81 14.23
C GLY A 353 15.54 -11.47 14.96
N GLN A 354 15.11 -10.34 14.37
CA GLN A 354 15.10 -9.05 15.09
C GLN A 354 13.86 -8.94 15.97
N LEU A 355 14.07 -8.62 17.24
CA LEU A 355 13.00 -8.33 18.19
C LEU A 355 12.62 -6.84 18.09
N ILE A 356 11.36 -6.56 17.78
CA ILE A 356 10.80 -5.20 17.63
C ILE A 356 10.24 -4.66 18.95
N CYS A 357 10.01 -5.53 19.92
CA CYS A 357 9.57 -5.15 21.26
C CYS A 357 10.54 -4.15 21.90
N GLU A 358 9.96 -3.11 22.49
CA GLU A 358 10.66 -2.11 23.29
C GLU A 358 11.30 -2.74 24.52
N LYS A 359 12.30 -2.06 25.07
CA LYS A 359 13.03 -2.50 26.26
C LYS A 359 12.45 -1.85 27.50
N CYS A 360 12.12 -2.66 28.50
CA CYS A 360 11.92 -2.19 29.87
C CYS A 360 13.15 -1.42 30.35
N ALA A 361 12.94 -0.44 31.23
CA ALA A 361 14.01 0.19 32.01
C ALA A 361 14.94 -0.84 32.70
N ASN A 362 16.19 -0.45 32.97
CA ASN A 362 17.11 -1.30 33.72
C ASN A 362 16.54 -1.63 35.11
N GLY A 363 16.73 -2.88 35.56
CA GLY A 363 16.19 -3.32 36.83
C GLY A 363 14.67 -3.55 36.85
N THR A 364 14.02 -3.62 35.69
CA THR A 364 12.63 -4.06 35.58
C THR A 364 12.44 -5.13 34.48
N TYR A 365 11.35 -5.89 34.58
CA TYR A 365 11.02 -6.97 33.64
C TYR A 365 9.50 -7.24 33.61
N VAL A 366 9.01 -7.84 32.53
CA VAL A 366 7.67 -8.40 32.39
C VAL A 366 7.73 -9.89 32.72
N ASN A 367 6.87 -10.33 33.64
CA ASN A 367 6.87 -11.71 34.14
C ASN A 367 6.32 -12.71 33.10
N GLU A 368 5.31 -12.29 32.34
CA GLU A 368 4.67 -13.08 31.29
C GLU A 368 5.03 -12.55 29.89
N THR A 369 4.74 -13.34 28.86
CA THR A 369 4.86 -12.86 27.48
C THR A 369 3.78 -11.85 27.16
N GLY A 370 4.06 -10.91 26.26
CA GLY A 370 3.07 -9.98 25.75
C GLY A 370 2.84 -8.74 26.61
N GLY A 371 3.88 -8.25 27.30
CA GLY A 371 3.80 -6.95 27.98
C GLY A 371 3.38 -5.85 26.99
N THR A 372 2.37 -5.07 27.35
CA THR A 372 1.72 -4.08 26.47
C THR A 372 2.22 -2.66 26.72
N SER A 373 2.97 -2.41 27.79
CA SER A 373 3.55 -1.10 28.07
C SER A 373 4.71 -1.17 29.07
N GLN A 374 5.45 -0.06 29.19
CA GLN A 374 6.45 0.14 30.24
C GLN A 374 5.88 -0.03 31.67
N LYS A 375 4.56 0.10 31.87
CA LYS A 375 3.92 -0.09 33.18
C LYS A 375 3.83 -1.56 33.60
N ASP A 376 3.94 -2.48 32.65
CA ASP A 376 3.94 -3.93 32.92
C ASP A 376 5.33 -4.41 33.36
N CYS A 377 6.35 -3.57 33.21
CA CYS A 377 7.70 -3.84 33.67
C CYS A 377 7.77 -3.68 35.21
N ILE A 378 7.65 -4.78 35.93
CA ILE A 378 7.78 -4.84 37.39
C ILE A 378 9.25 -4.84 37.82
N ILE A 379 9.51 -4.38 39.05
CA ILE A 379 10.86 -4.29 39.61
C ILE A 379 11.46 -5.70 39.78
N CYS A 380 12.75 -5.83 39.46
CA CYS A 380 13.48 -7.06 39.68
C CYS A 380 13.52 -7.46 41.17
N PRO A 381 13.44 -8.76 41.51
CA PRO A 381 13.52 -9.22 42.89
C PRO A 381 14.83 -8.83 43.58
N ASP A 382 14.81 -8.73 44.91
CA ASP A 382 16.01 -8.53 45.71
C ASP A 382 17.05 -9.63 45.43
N GLY A 383 18.33 -9.25 45.44
CA GLY A 383 19.43 -10.15 45.08
C GLY A 383 19.76 -10.20 43.58
N THR A 384 19.07 -9.40 42.75
CA THR A 384 19.36 -9.27 41.32
C THR A 384 20.09 -7.97 40.97
N ASN A 385 20.74 -7.94 39.80
CA ASN A 385 21.43 -6.78 39.27
C ASN A 385 20.44 -5.81 38.63
N THR A 386 20.09 -4.76 39.36
CA THR A 386 19.16 -3.72 38.91
C THR A 386 19.77 -2.69 37.97
N SER A 387 21.10 -2.71 37.77
CA SER A 387 21.80 -1.75 36.90
C SER A 387 21.77 -2.14 35.42
N ILE A 388 21.30 -3.35 35.09
CA ILE A 388 21.30 -3.89 33.74
C ILE A 388 19.89 -4.25 33.26
N HIS A 389 19.73 -4.28 31.93
CA HIS A 389 18.51 -4.71 31.26
C HIS A 389 18.28 -6.21 31.46
N ALA A 390 17.06 -6.63 31.75
CA ALA A 390 16.73 -8.02 32.10
C ALA A 390 16.82 -9.02 30.92
N GLY A 391 16.86 -8.56 29.67
CA GLY A 391 16.92 -9.45 28.50
C GLY A 391 15.80 -10.50 28.47
N PHE A 392 16.06 -11.69 27.91
CA PHE A 392 15.05 -12.76 27.72
C PHE A 392 14.83 -13.66 28.96
N ARG A 393 15.68 -13.55 29.99
CA ARG A 393 15.73 -14.50 31.12
C ARG A 393 15.27 -13.89 32.44
N ALA A 394 14.58 -12.75 32.40
CA ALA A 394 14.35 -11.91 33.57
C ALA A 394 15.68 -11.49 34.23
N CYS A 395 15.60 -10.82 35.38
CA CYS A 395 16.73 -10.12 35.97
C CYS A 395 17.87 -11.06 36.40
N PHE A 396 19.12 -10.66 36.13
CA PHE A 396 20.30 -11.46 36.45
C PHE A 396 20.60 -11.44 37.96
N CYS A 397 20.93 -12.57 38.56
CA CYS A 397 21.33 -12.63 39.97
C CYS A 397 22.68 -11.94 40.21
N ASN A 398 22.81 -11.27 41.36
CA ASN A 398 24.12 -10.81 41.86
C ASN A 398 24.94 -12.00 42.37
N ASN A 399 26.27 -11.86 42.40
CA ASN A 399 27.15 -12.89 42.95
C ASN A 399 26.73 -13.27 44.38
N GLY A 400 26.45 -14.55 44.62
CA GLY A 400 26.03 -15.08 45.92
C GLY A 400 24.52 -15.23 46.11
N PHE A 401 23.70 -14.84 45.13
CA PHE A 401 22.27 -15.13 45.06
C PHE A 401 22.00 -16.18 43.97
N ALA A 402 21.10 -17.12 44.22
CA ALA A 402 20.79 -18.25 43.34
C ALA A 402 19.32 -18.26 42.94
#